data_AF-X1PGZ0-F1
#
_entry.id   AF-X1PGZ0-F1
#
_cell.length_a   1.000
_cell.length_b   1.000
_cell.length_c   1.000
_cell.angle_alpha   90.00
_cell.angle_beta   90.00
_cell.angle_gamma   90.00
#
_symmetry.space_group_name_H-M   'P 1'
#
loop_
_entity.id
_entity.type
_entity.pdbx_description
1 polymer ?
#
loop_
_entity_poly.entity_id
_entity_poly.type
_entity_poly.pdbx_seq_one_letter_code
_entity_poly.pdbx_strand_id
1 'polypeptide(L)'
;YSDWEAWPYTGAGKEHEFIGDRFNLNKTGGYRLEVSLMMNPDNPVVVDTYSGILCAVAAPVLAGTISRMELEYNEARANIPAYNIPQGERGLIHIWGRNDMSTNQKMGISWVVRGPPGYPNGPILEEYSDWETFWTGPGKEQEFIGDRFNLDKAGLYDIRCGLLMNPDNPLYVHTYYGDLCTVVAPVLAG
;
A
#
# COMPACT_ATOMS: atom_id res chain seq x y z
N TYR A 1 12.72 30.41 6.62
CA TYR A 1 12.31 31.82 6.58
C TYR A 1 12.82 32.49 7.84
N SER A 2 13.36 33.69 7.73
CA SER A 2 13.82 34.52 8.85
C SER A 2 13.59 35.98 8.44
N ASP A 3 13.10 36.80 9.37
CA ASP A 3 12.80 38.20 9.11
C ASP A 3 12.98 39.06 10.37
N TRP A 4 13.16 40.36 10.18
CA TRP A 4 13.26 41.36 11.26
C TRP A 4 12.14 42.38 11.10
N GLU A 5 11.56 42.84 12.21
CA GLU A 5 10.59 43.93 12.14
C GLU A 5 11.23 45.21 11.57
N ALA A 6 10.51 45.90 10.70
CA ALA A 6 10.92 47.20 10.19
C ALA A 6 10.62 48.31 11.21
N TRP A 7 11.36 49.42 11.14
CA TRP A 7 11.10 50.59 11.97
C TRP A 7 9.68 51.15 11.70
N PRO A 8 8.95 51.62 12.74
CA PRO A 8 9.34 51.70 14.15
C PRO A 8 9.28 50.35 14.86
N TYR A 9 10.30 50.09 15.70
CA TYR A 9 10.37 48.87 16.49
C TYR A 9 9.21 48.75 17.47
N THR A 10 8.81 47.51 17.74
CA THR A 10 7.70 47.21 18.64
C THR A 10 8.03 47.66 20.05
N GLY A 11 7.12 48.47 20.63
CA GLY A 11 7.29 49.02 21.96
C GLY A 11 7.25 47.95 23.06
N ALA A 12 7.79 48.28 24.23
CA ALA A 12 7.78 47.36 25.37
C ALA A 12 6.36 46.88 25.73
N GLY A 13 6.19 45.58 25.90
CA GLY A 13 4.90 44.95 26.20
C GLY A 13 3.90 44.95 25.04
N LYS A 14 4.36 45.21 23.81
CA LYS A 14 3.58 45.06 22.57
C LYS A 14 4.06 43.84 21.79
N GLU A 15 3.26 43.45 20.80
CA GLU A 15 3.51 42.27 19.96
C GLU A 15 3.71 42.69 18.50
N HIS A 16 4.53 41.92 17.78
CA HIS A 16 4.73 42.02 16.35
C HIS A 16 4.34 40.69 15.70
N GLU A 17 3.62 40.74 14.57
CA GLU A 17 3.29 39.55 13.80
C GLU A 17 4.36 39.28 12.73
N PHE A 18 4.90 38.07 12.70
CA PHE A 18 5.75 37.59 11.61
C PHE A 18 4.95 36.63 10.73
N ILE A 19 4.88 36.91 9.43
CA ILE A 19 4.12 36.10 8.47
C ILE A 19 5.11 35.44 7.52
N GLY A 20 5.26 34.11 7.64
CA GLY A 20 6.05 33.32 6.71
C GLY A 20 5.32 33.02 5.39
N ASP A 21 6.05 32.39 4.47
CA ASP A 21 5.50 31.96 3.19
C ASP A 21 4.53 30.78 3.32
N ARG A 22 3.69 30.61 2.29
CA ARG A 22 2.82 29.43 2.17
C ARG A 22 3.64 28.19 1.82
N PHE A 23 3.23 27.04 2.35
CA PHE A 23 3.81 25.74 2.02
C PHE A 23 2.71 24.68 1.86
N ASN A 24 3.03 23.57 1.19
CA ASN A 24 2.07 22.53 0.87
C ASN A 24 1.96 21.49 2.00
N LEU A 25 0.73 21.18 2.42
CA LEU A 25 0.37 20.09 3.32
C LEU A 25 -0.04 18.84 2.54
N ASN A 26 0.84 18.35 1.67
CA ASN A 26 0.52 17.28 0.72
C ASN A 26 1.03 15.88 1.12
N LYS A 27 1.69 15.75 2.27
CA LYS A 27 2.18 14.47 2.79
C LYS A 27 1.44 14.14 4.06
N THR A 28 1.03 12.89 4.20
CA THR A 28 0.46 12.37 5.45
C THR A 28 1.51 12.42 6.57
N GLY A 29 1.07 12.71 7.79
CA GLY A 29 1.90 12.72 8.99
C GLY A 29 1.98 14.08 9.68
N GLY A 30 2.80 14.13 10.73
CA GLY A 30 2.99 15.33 11.54
C GLY A 30 3.95 16.32 10.88
N TYR A 31 3.49 17.55 10.68
CA TYR A 31 4.33 18.69 10.34
C TYR A 31 4.82 19.33 11.63
N ARG A 32 6.11 19.66 11.71
CA ARG A 32 6.70 20.33 12.87
C ARG A 32 6.96 21.79 12.56
N LEU A 33 6.85 22.61 13.60
CA LEU A 33 7.24 24.01 13.59
C LEU A 33 8.37 24.21 14.58
N GLU A 34 9.41 24.90 14.13
CA GLU A 34 10.50 25.38 14.94
C GLU A 34 10.60 26.90 14.78
N VAL A 35 10.60 27.62 15.89
CA VAL A 35 10.67 29.08 15.94
C VAL A 35 11.80 29.46 16.90
N SER A 36 12.56 30.48 16.51
CA SER A 36 13.50 31.17 17.40
C SER A 36 13.19 32.65 17.35
N LEU A 37 12.84 33.24 18.50
CA LEU A 37 12.68 34.68 18.63
C LEU A 37 14.06 35.28 18.88
N MET A 38 14.45 36.23 18.05
CA MET A 38 15.75 36.90 18.13
C MET A 38 15.58 38.39 18.45
N MET A 39 16.51 38.94 19.22
CA MET A 39 16.65 40.37 19.48
C MET A 39 18.04 40.85 19.07
N ASN A 40 18.20 42.17 18.94
CA ASN A 40 19.47 42.83 18.57
C ASN A 40 19.94 42.49 17.14
N PRO A 41 19.37 43.10 16.08
CA PRO A 41 19.63 42.72 14.69
C PRO A 41 21.11 42.78 14.27
N ASP A 42 21.88 43.71 14.82
CA ASP A 42 23.31 43.85 14.50
C ASP A 42 24.19 42.78 15.17
N ASN A 43 23.70 42.16 16.24
CA ASN A 43 24.33 41.02 16.91
C ASN A 43 23.26 40.12 17.55
N PRO A 44 22.59 39.27 16.74
CA PRO A 44 21.38 38.56 17.14
C PRO A 44 21.57 37.64 18.33
N VAL A 45 20.63 37.72 19.27
CA VAL A 45 20.53 36.83 20.44
C VAL A 45 19.18 36.15 20.42
N VAL A 46 19.15 34.81 20.52
CA VAL A 46 17.91 34.05 20.69
C VAL A 46 17.42 34.24 22.11
N VAL A 47 16.23 34.81 22.25
CA VAL A 47 15.61 35.11 23.56
C VAL A 47 14.47 34.18 23.91
N ASP A 48 13.92 33.48 22.92
CA ASP A 48 12.92 32.43 23.12
C ASP A 48 12.91 31.43 21.96
N THR A 49 12.41 30.23 22.21
CA THR A 49 12.29 29.16 21.21
C THR A 49 11.03 28.35 21.38
N TYR A 50 10.47 27.90 20.27
CA TYR A 50 9.39 26.93 20.24
C TYR A 50 9.76 25.78 19.30
N SER A 51 9.54 24.54 19.74
CA SER A 51 9.62 23.35 18.89
C SER A 51 8.44 22.45 19.20
N GLY A 52 7.59 22.21 18.20
CA GLY A 52 6.37 21.43 18.40
C GLY A 52 5.76 20.92 17.10
N ILE A 53 4.67 20.17 17.24
CA ILE A 53 3.86 19.76 16.09
C ILE A 53 3.01 20.97 15.68
N LEU A 54 3.09 21.34 14.42
CA LEU A 54 2.26 22.38 13.80
C LEU A 54 0.86 21.85 13.51
N CYS A 55 0.80 20.73 12.80
CA CYS A 55 -0.43 20.03 12.44
C CYS A 55 -0.12 18.58 12.05
N ALA A 56 -1.16 17.77 11.88
CA ALA A 56 -1.04 16.44 11.31
C ALA A 56 -2.00 16.30 10.12
N VAL A 57 -1.48 15.86 8.98
CA VAL A 57 -2.30 15.51 7.81
C VAL A 57 -2.66 14.04 7.93
N ALA A 58 -3.95 13.74 7.98
CA ALA A 58 -4.44 12.36 8.06
C ALA A 58 -4.19 11.59 6.76
N ALA A 59 -4.03 10.27 6.86
CA ALA A 59 -4.04 9.41 5.69
C ALA A 59 -5.43 9.44 5.04
N PRO A 60 -5.55 9.33 3.71
CA PRO A 60 -6.84 9.10 3.10
C PRO A 60 -7.43 7.78 3.64
N VAL A 61 -8.71 7.81 4.03
CA VAL A 61 -9.44 6.58 4.32
C VAL A 61 -9.78 5.96 2.97
N LEU A 62 -9.18 4.81 2.68
CA LEU A 62 -9.34 4.09 1.42
C LEU A 62 -10.01 2.75 1.69
N ALA A 63 -10.89 2.34 0.78
CA ALA A 63 -11.62 1.10 0.86
C ALA A 63 -11.64 0.43 -0.50
N GLY A 64 -11.27 -0.84 -0.52
CA GLY A 64 -11.36 -1.70 -1.68
C GLY A 64 -11.49 -3.15 -1.24
N THR A 65 -11.92 -4.00 -2.16
CA THR A 65 -12.19 -5.40 -1.86
C THR A 65 -11.54 -6.30 -2.91
N ILE A 66 -10.77 -7.31 -2.49
CA ILE A 66 -10.50 -8.48 -3.34
C ILE A 66 -11.84 -9.19 -3.54
N SER A 67 -12.45 -9.03 -4.71
CA SER A 67 -13.82 -9.46 -4.97
C SER A 67 -13.89 -10.86 -5.58
N ARG A 68 -12.81 -11.29 -6.25
CA ARG A 68 -12.70 -12.61 -6.87
C ARG A 68 -11.23 -13.04 -6.97
N MET A 69 -11.00 -14.34 -6.81
CA MET A 69 -9.70 -14.97 -6.98
C MET A 69 -9.89 -16.31 -7.69
N GLU A 70 -9.14 -16.52 -8.77
CA GLU A 70 -9.20 -17.74 -9.57
C GLU A 70 -7.78 -18.26 -9.84
N LEU A 71 -7.64 -19.59 -9.84
CA LEU A 71 -6.46 -20.31 -10.31
C LEU A 71 -6.79 -20.90 -11.68
N GLU A 72 -6.02 -20.52 -12.68
CA GLU A 72 -6.05 -21.12 -14.01
C GLU A 72 -5.00 -22.24 -14.11
N TYR A 73 -5.43 -23.44 -14.51
CA TYR A 73 -4.61 -24.63 -14.75
C TYR A 73 -5.28 -25.48 -15.84
N ASN A 74 -4.53 -26.17 -16.69
CA ASN A 74 -5.12 -26.96 -17.79
C ASN A 74 -6.12 -26.20 -18.68
N GLU A 75 -5.88 -24.92 -18.97
CA GLU A 75 -6.81 -24.05 -19.71
C GLU A 75 -8.20 -23.92 -19.06
N ALA A 76 -8.36 -24.36 -17.81
CA ALA A 76 -9.55 -24.25 -16.98
C ALA A 76 -9.30 -23.29 -15.81
N ARG A 77 -10.39 -22.72 -15.26
CA ARG A 77 -10.34 -21.83 -14.09
C ARG A 77 -11.15 -22.39 -12.93
N ALA A 78 -10.60 -22.32 -11.74
CA ALA A 78 -11.28 -22.65 -10.50
C ALA A 78 -11.17 -21.49 -9.50
N ASN A 79 -12.22 -21.31 -8.68
CA ASN A 79 -12.15 -20.38 -7.56
C ASN A 79 -11.05 -20.81 -6.58
N ILE A 80 -10.38 -19.83 -5.97
CA ILE A 80 -9.42 -20.07 -4.89
C ILE A 80 -10.18 -20.12 -3.55
N PRO A 81 -9.97 -21.14 -2.70
CA PRO A 81 -9.07 -22.29 -2.90
C PRO A 81 -9.57 -23.31 -3.93
N ALA A 82 -8.67 -23.80 -4.77
CA ALA A 82 -8.95 -24.86 -5.73
C ALA A 82 -8.56 -26.25 -5.18
N TYR A 83 -9.17 -27.33 -5.66
CA TYR A 83 -8.98 -28.66 -5.08
C TYR A 83 -8.71 -29.72 -6.12
N ASN A 84 -7.96 -30.76 -5.72
CA ASN A 84 -7.67 -31.94 -6.52
C ASN A 84 -6.96 -31.59 -7.85
N ILE A 85 -6.04 -30.64 -7.79
CA ILE A 85 -5.24 -30.26 -8.96
C ILE A 85 -4.26 -31.39 -9.27
N PRO A 86 -4.20 -31.91 -10.51
CA PRO A 86 -3.19 -32.88 -10.87
C PRO A 86 -1.77 -32.33 -10.67
N GLN A 87 -0.88 -33.15 -10.12
CA GLN A 87 0.54 -32.81 -10.01
C GLN A 87 1.20 -32.69 -11.39
N GLY A 88 2.09 -31.71 -11.55
CA GLY A 88 2.81 -31.43 -12.80
C GLY A 88 2.15 -30.34 -13.65
N GLU A 89 1.04 -29.78 -13.19
CA GLU A 89 0.36 -28.66 -13.85
C GLU A 89 1.07 -27.33 -13.67
N ARG A 90 0.69 -26.34 -14.48
CA ARG A 90 1.13 -24.95 -14.31
C ARG A 90 -0.03 -24.04 -13.91
N GLY A 91 0.09 -23.40 -12.75
CA GLY A 91 -0.86 -22.43 -12.24
C GLY A 91 -0.62 -21.03 -12.82
N LEU A 92 -1.70 -20.26 -13.01
CA LEU A 92 -1.70 -18.82 -13.28
C LEU A 92 -2.78 -18.18 -12.42
N ILE A 93 -2.44 -17.13 -11.68
CA ILE A 93 -3.36 -16.46 -10.75
C ILE A 93 -4.08 -15.31 -11.45
N HIS A 94 -5.39 -15.23 -11.23
CA HIS A 94 -6.23 -14.10 -11.60
C HIS A 94 -6.93 -13.54 -10.36
N ILE A 95 -6.77 -12.25 -10.09
CA ILE A 95 -7.38 -11.58 -8.93
C ILE A 95 -8.06 -10.30 -9.36
N TRP A 96 -9.28 -10.08 -8.88
CA TRP A 96 -10.02 -8.85 -9.11
C TRP A 96 -10.06 -8.01 -7.84
N GLY A 97 -9.58 -6.79 -7.93
CA GLY A 97 -9.76 -5.76 -6.93
C GLY A 97 -10.94 -4.86 -7.30
N ARG A 98 -11.87 -4.62 -6.37
CA ARG A 98 -12.98 -3.68 -6.52
C ARG A 98 -12.70 -2.39 -5.77
N ASN A 99 -12.94 -1.26 -6.42
CA ASN A 99 -12.88 0.05 -5.78
C ASN A 99 -14.20 0.32 -5.01
N ASP A 100 -14.13 0.34 -3.68
CA ASP A 100 -15.30 0.62 -2.82
C ASP A 100 -15.44 2.11 -2.45
N MET A 101 -14.58 2.98 -3.02
CA MET A 101 -14.68 4.42 -2.85
C MET A 101 -15.72 5.04 -3.78
N SER A 102 -16.22 6.23 -3.41
CA SER A 102 -17.08 7.06 -4.26
C SER A 102 -16.31 7.87 -5.32
N THR A 103 -14.99 7.74 -5.37
CA THR A 103 -14.09 8.42 -6.32
C THR A 103 -13.23 7.41 -7.06
N ASN A 104 -12.67 7.82 -8.20
CA ASN A 104 -11.69 7.00 -8.92
C ASN A 104 -10.47 6.79 -8.04
N GLN A 105 -9.99 5.54 -7.98
CA GLN A 105 -8.78 5.17 -7.27
C GLN A 105 -7.85 4.40 -8.22
N LYS A 106 -6.55 4.53 -7.97
CA LYS A 106 -5.53 3.71 -8.61
C LYS A 106 -5.22 2.55 -7.69
N MET A 107 -5.49 1.34 -8.16
CA MET A 107 -5.33 0.10 -7.39
C MET A 107 -4.05 -0.63 -7.80
N GLY A 108 -3.42 -1.24 -6.80
CA GLY A 108 -2.30 -2.15 -6.99
C GLY A 108 -2.60 -3.48 -6.30
N ILE A 109 -1.80 -4.48 -6.61
CA ILE A 109 -1.91 -5.81 -6.02
C ILE A 109 -0.52 -6.30 -5.64
N SER A 110 -0.44 -7.16 -4.63
CA SER A 110 0.72 -8.00 -4.40
C SER A 110 0.28 -9.38 -3.97
N TRP A 111 1.02 -10.42 -4.35
CA TRP A 111 0.89 -11.72 -3.73
C TRP A 111 2.17 -12.53 -3.74
N VAL A 112 2.21 -13.51 -2.83
CA VAL A 112 3.24 -14.55 -2.76
C VAL A 112 2.58 -15.91 -2.75
N VAL A 113 2.98 -16.79 -3.67
CA VAL A 113 2.61 -18.19 -3.70
C VAL A 113 3.70 -19.04 -3.09
N ARG A 114 3.33 -19.96 -2.19
CA ARG A 114 4.25 -20.98 -1.65
C ARG A 114 3.78 -22.38 -1.95
N GLY A 115 4.72 -23.22 -2.34
CA GLY A 115 4.50 -24.67 -2.48
C GLY A 115 4.58 -25.42 -1.15
N PRO A 116 4.28 -26.73 -1.14
CA PRO A 116 4.34 -27.57 0.06
C PRO A 116 5.71 -27.54 0.73
N PRO A 117 5.79 -27.48 2.08
CA PRO A 117 4.68 -27.61 3.04
C PRO A 117 3.82 -26.35 3.25
N GLY A 118 4.00 -25.30 2.44
CA GLY A 118 3.24 -24.06 2.59
C GLY A 118 3.93 -23.03 3.50
N TYR A 119 3.27 -21.93 3.83
CA TYR A 119 3.84 -20.90 4.68
C TYR A 119 4.17 -21.41 6.11
N PRO A 120 5.27 -20.98 6.75
CA PRO A 120 6.35 -20.11 6.23
C PRO A 120 7.48 -20.85 5.52
N ASN A 121 7.48 -22.19 5.53
CA ASN A 121 8.66 -23.00 5.23
C ASN A 121 8.75 -23.51 3.79
N GLY A 122 7.64 -23.43 3.05
CA GLY A 122 7.52 -23.83 1.66
C GLY A 122 8.28 -22.89 0.71
N PRO A 123 8.77 -23.39 -0.43
CA PRO A 123 9.46 -22.56 -1.41
C PRO A 123 8.49 -21.51 -1.97
N ILE A 124 9.00 -20.30 -2.20
CA ILE A 124 8.28 -19.28 -2.98
C ILE A 124 8.28 -19.76 -4.43
N LEU A 125 7.09 -19.87 -5.01
CA LEU A 125 6.90 -20.24 -6.42
C LEU A 125 6.60 -19.03 -7.29
N GLU A 126 6.02 -18.00 -6.68
CA GLU A 126 5.75 -16.71 -7.31
C GLU A 126 5.77 -15.62 -6.24
N GLU A 127 6.35 -14.47 -6.59
CA GLU A 127 6.18 -13.21 -5.90
C GLU A 127 5.84 -12.17 -6.98
N TYR A 128 4.61 -11.66 -6.94
CA TYR A 128 4.06 -10.79 -7.97
C TYR A 128 3.53 -9.51 -7.36
N SER A 129 3.72 -8.40 -8.07
CA SER A 129 3.07 -7.13 -7.74
C SER A 129 2.91 -6.29 -8.99
N ASP A 130 1.79 -5.58 -9.09
CA ASP A 130 1.54 -4.64 -10.18
C ASP A 130 0.60 -3.51 -9.74
N TRP A 131 0.62 -2.42 -10.50
CA TRP A 131 -0.36 -1.33 -10.42
C TRP A 131 -1.10 -1.22 -11.74
N GLU A 132 -2.40 -0.99 -11.67
CA GLU A 132 -3.17 -0.76 -12.89
C GLU A 132 -2.63 0.43 -13.69
N THR A 133 -2.80 0.44 -15.02
CA THR A 133 -2.27 1.55 -15.84
C THR A 133 -3.00 2.86 -15.55
N PHE A 134 -4.33 2.80 -15.41
CA PHE A 134 -5.20 3.96 -15.27
C PHE A 134 -5.83 4.05 -13.87
N TRP A 135 -7.15 4.14 -13.81
CA TRP A 135 -7.92 4.30 -12.60
C TRP A 135 -9.17 3.43 -12.70
N THR A 136 -9.55 2.81 -11.59
CA THR A 136 -10.82 2.12 -11.47
C THR A 136 -11.88 3.03 -10.86
N GLY A 137 -13.03 3.13 -11.53
CA GLY A 137 -14.16 3.94 -11.06
C GLY A 137 -14.90 3.32 -9.86
N PRO A 138 -15.76 4.10 -9.18
CA PRO A 138 -16.55 3.62 -8.04
C PRO A 138 -17.34 2.34 -8.33
N GLY A 139 -17.19 1.33 -7.47
CA GLY A 139 -17.84 0.03 -7.57
C GLY A 139 -17.40 -0.84 -8.74
N LYS A 140 -16.36 -0.43 -9.50
CA LYS A 140 -15.79 -1.20 -10.62
C LYS A 140 -14.61 -2.05 -10.15
N GLU A 141 -14.22 -2.99 -11.00
CA GLU A 141 -13.17 -3.96 -10.74
C GLU A 141 -12.01 -3.83 -11.74
N GLN A 142 -10.80 -4.12 -11.26
CA GLN A 142 -9.59 -4.31 -12.05
C GLN A 142 -9.10 -5.75 -11.89
N GLU A 143 -8.81 -6.41 -13.01
CA GLU A 143 -8.15 -7.72 -13.01
C GLU A 143 -6.63 -7.55 -12.96
N PHE A 144 -5.99 -8.37 -12.15
CA PHE A 144 -4.55 -8.54 -12.12
C PHE A 144 -4.23 -10.01 -12.41
N ILE A 145 -3.24 -10.23 -13.27
CA ILE A 145 -2.86 -11.54 -13.76
C ILE A 145 -1.37 -11.74 -13.52
N GLY A 146 -1.03 -12.84 -12.83
CA GLY A 146 0.36 -13.17 -12.50
C GLY A 146 1.18 -13.75 -13.63
N ASP A 147 2.25 -14.39 -13.22
CA ASP A 147 3.07 -15.28 -14.02
C ASP A 147 2.67 -16.76 -13.80
N ARG A 148 3.15 -17.62 -14.70
CA ARG A 148 2.93 -19.08 -14.60
C ARG A 148 3.96 -19.74 -13.69
N PHE A 149 3.51 -20.51 -12.70
CA PHE A 149 4.36 -21.31 -11.80
C PHE A 149 3.99 -22.81 -11.84
N ASN A 150 4.89 -23.67 -11.39
CA ASN A 150 4.70 -25.13 -11.44
C ASN A 150 4.06 -25.70 -10.17
N LEU A 151 3.18 -26.67 -10.35
CA LEU A 151 2.51 -27.46 -9.31
C LEU A 151 3.10 -28.87 -9.22
N ASP A 152 4.43 -28.95 -9.08
CA ASP A 152 5.20 -30.19 -9.21
C ASP A 152 5.16 -31.13 -8.01
N LYS A 153 4.58 -30.71 -6.87
CA LYS A 153 4.55 -31.50 -5.63
C LYS A 153 3.12 -31.66 -5.14
N ALA A 154 2.73 -32.88 -4.77
CA ALA A 154 1.48 -33.08 -4.06
C ALA A 154 1.50 -32.37 -2.70
N GLY A 155 0.35 -31.84 -2.28
CA GLY A 155 0.19 -31.16 -0.99
C GLY A 155 -0.60 -29.85 -1.09
N LEU A 156 -0.62 -29.12 0.02
CA LEU A 156 -1.24 -27.81 0.13
C LEU A 156 -0.27 -26.72 -0.35
N TYR A 157 -0.78 -25.83 -1.19
CA TYR A 157 -0.14 -24.61 -1.64
C TYR A 157 -0.87 -23.43 -1.00
N ASP A 158 -0.13 -22.38 -0.62
CA ASP A 158 -0.70 -21.19 0.00
C ASP A 158 -0.52 -19.96 -0.87
N ILE A 159 -1.41 -19.00 -0.71
CA ILE A 159 -1.29 -17.64 -1.25
C ILE A 159 -1.45 -16.61 -0.14
N ARG A 160 -0.63 -15.57 -0.21
CA ARG A 160 -0.81 -14.34 0.55
C ARG A 160 -0.98 -13.19 -0.40
N CYS A 161 -2.18 -12.63 -0.46
CA CYS A 161 -2.53 -11.55 -1.37
C CYS A 161 -2.94 -10.29 -0.61
N GLY A 162 -2.63 -9.13 -1.18
CA GLY A 162 -3.15 -7.86 -0.71
C GLY A 162 -3.48 -6.92 -1.87
N LEU A 163 -4.65 -6.29 -1.79
CA LEU A 163 -5.07 -5.16 -2.61
C LEU A 163 -4.56 -3.87 -1.99
N LEU A 164 -3.94 -3.04 -2.82
CA LEU A 164 -3.35 -1.77 -2.43
C LEU A 164 -4.04 -0.59 -3.10
N MET A 165 -4.03 0.55 -2.42
CA MET A 165 -4.35 1.86 -2.99
C MET A 165 -3.28 2.88 -2.54
N ASN A 166 -3.34 4.10 -3.09
CA ASN A 166 -2.41 5.20 -2.80
C ASN A 166 -0.96 4.93 -3.27
N PRO A 167 -0.67 4.94 -4.59
CA PRO A 167 0.62 4.50 -5.14
C PRO A 167 1.85 5.23 -4.58
N ASP A 168 1.73 6.50 -4.20
CA ASP A 168 2.84 7.27 -3.62
C ASP A 168 3.18 6.86 -2.17
N ASN A 169 2.23 6.24 -1.47
CA ASN A 169 2.41 5.67 -0.14
C ASN A 169 1.45 4.48 0.04
N PRO A 170 1.77 3.32 -0.54
CA PRO A 170 0.85 2.21 -0.69
C PRO A 170 0.23 1.74 0.63
N LEU A 171 -1.08 1.58 0.63
CA LEU A 171 -1.85 1.08 1.76
C LEU A 171 -2.59 -0.20 1.36
N TYR A 172 -2.44 -1.26 2.16
CA TYR A 172 -3.27 -2.46 2.02
C TYR A 172 -4.70 -2.16 2.45
N VAL A 173 -5.65 -2.25 1.52
CA VAL A 173 -7.07 -2.00 1.78
C VAL A 173 -7.86 -3.30 1.99
N HIS A 174 -7.37 -4.43 1.48
CA HIS A 174 -7.90 -5.77 1.76
C HIS A 174 -6.78 -6.81 1.57
N THR A 175 -6.74 -7.82 2.43
CA THR A 175 -5.79 -8.93 2.35
C THR A 175 -6.50 -10.28 2.42
N TYR A 176 -5.93 -11.27 1.74
CA TYR A 176 -6.34 -12.67 1.82
C TYR A 176 -5.10 -13.52 2.11
N TYR A 177 -5.13 -14.25 3.22
CA TYR A 177 -4.10 -15.23 3.59
C TYR A 177 -4.76 -16.59 3.77
N GLY A 178 -4.40 -17.55 2.93
CA GLY A 178 -4.96 -18.89 3.02
C GLY A 178 -4.53 -19.80 1.88
N ASP A 179 -5.27 -20.89 1.77
CA ASP A 179 -5.03 -21.95 0.80
C ASP A 179 -5.17 -21.42 -0.63
N LEU A 180 -4.16 -21.67 -1.46
CA LEU A 180 -4.26 -21.48 -2.90
C LEU A 180 -4.97 -22.68 -3.53
N CYS A 181 -4.39 -23.86 -3.34
CA CYS A 181 -4.95 -25.09 -3.86
C CYS A 181 -4.38 -26.35 -3.17
N THR A 182 -5.06 -27.48 -3.38
CA THR A 182 -4.50 -28.80 -3.08
C THR A 182 -4.11 -29.53 -4.36
N VAL A 183 -2.87 -30.02 -4.40
CA VAL A 183 -2.33 -30.82 -5.51
C VAL A 183 -2.29 -32.29 -5.10
N VAL A 184 -2.76 -33.18 -5.99
CA VAL A 184 -2.80 -34.63 -5.79
C VAL A 184 -1.80 -35.35 -6.70
N ALA A 185 -1.11 -36.34 -6.15
CA ALA A 185 -0.17 -37.16 -6.90
C ALA A 185 -0.89 -37.95 -8.01
N PRO A 186 -0.23 -38.24 -9.14
CA PRO A 186 -0.80 -39.08 -10.18
C PRO A 186 -1.10 -40.48 -9.62
N VAL A 187 -2.25 -41.03 -10.00
CA VAL A 187 -2.55 -42.44 -9.70
C VAL A 187 -1.60 -43.28 -10.55
N LEU A 188 -0.65 -43.97 -9.90
CA LEU A 188 0.17 -44.97 -10.58
C LEU A 188 -0.76 -46.10 -11.01
N ALA A 189 -0.93 -46.30 -12.31
CA ALA A 189 -1.56 -47.51 -12.83
C ALA A 189 -0.65 -48.69 -12.46
N GLY A 190 -1.13 -49.54 -11.55
CA GLY A 190 -0.49 -50.80 -11.17
C GLY A 190 -0.70 -51.89 -12.22
#